data_AF-A0AAX1F819-F1
#
_entry.id   AF-A0AAX1F819-F1
#
_cell.length_a   1.000
_cell.length_b   1.000
_cell.length_c   1.000
_cell.angle_alpha   90.00
_cell.angle_beta   90.00
_cell.angle_gamma   90.00
#
_symmetry.space_group_name_H-M   'P 1'
#
loop_
_entity.id
_entity.type
_entity.pdbx_description
1 polymer ?
#
loop_
_entity_poly.entity_id
_entity_poly.type
_entity_poly.pdbx_seq_one_letter_code
_entity_poly.pdbx_strand_id
1 'polypeptide(L)'
;MNTPRPKTIFVDVDDTLVRSVGQTRIPMAAVIAHIRRLHDAGHLLYLWSSGGADYTRASAEELGIAHCFQAFLPKPQAYIDDQAVADWRFCRHILPANSGEIE
;
A
#
# COMPACT_ATOMS: atom_id res chain seq x y z
N MET A 1 28.43 -8.05 -1.20
CA MET A 1 27.44 -7.40 -0.30
C MET A 1 26.10 -8.02 -0.62
N ASN A 2 25.43 -8.67 0.33
CA ASN A 2 24.07 -9.18 0.10
C ASN A 2 23.13 -7.99 0.06
N THR A 3 22.75 -7.56 -1.14
CA THR A 3 21.63 -6.61 -1.28
C THR A 3 20.38 -7.31 -0.73
N PRO A 4 19.66 -6.71 0.23
CA PRO A 4 18.39 -7.26 0.71
C PRO A 4 17.46 -7.50 -0.49
N ARG A 5 16.79 -8.65 -0.53
CA ARG A 5 15.81 -8.91 -1.59
C ARG A 5 14.66 -7.88 -1.49
N PRO A 6 14.17 -7.34 -2.62
CA PRO A 6 12.99 -6.49 -2.62
C PRO A 6 11.83 -7.11 -1.83
N LYS A 7 11.19 -6.31 -0.99
CA LYS A 7 9.95 -6.67 -0.30
C LYS A 7 8.77 -6.44 -1.23
N THR A 8 7.75 -7.29 -1.10
CA THR A 8 6.44 -7.11 -1.73
C THR A 8 5.48 -6.51 -0.71
N ILE A 9 4.93 -5.34 -1.00
CA ILE A 9 4.17 -4.54 -0.04
C ILE A 9 2.83 -4.17 -0.64
N PHE A 10 1.76 -4.51 0.06
CA PHE A 10 0.40 -4.12 -0.30
C PHE A 10 -0.05 -2.93 0.56
N VAL A 11 -0.54 -1.88 -0.10
CA VAL A 11 -0.87 -0.59 0.50
C VAL A 11 -2.36 -0.32 0.30
N ASP A 12 -3.05 0.09 1.36
CA ASP A 12 -4.45 0.51 1.30
C ASP A 12 -4.60 1.98 0.86
N VAL A 13 -5.78 2.34 0.36
CA VAL A 13 -6.10 3.73 -0.05
C VAL A 13 -6.72 4.49 1.11
N ASP A 14 -7.91 4.07 1.53
CA ASP A 14 -8.77 4.84 2.45
C ASP A 14 -8.23 4.76 3.88
N ASP A 15 -8.20 5.91 4.56
CA ASP A 15 -7.57 6.12 5.88
C ASP A 15 -6.09 5.70 5.97
N THR A 16 -5.45 5.46 4.82
CA THR A 16 -4.04 5.06 4.71
C THR A 16 -3.23 6.05 3.87
N LEU A 17 -3.62 6.28 2.62
CA LEU A 17 -3.02 7.31 1.75
C LEU A 17 -3.87 8.57 1.70
N VAL A 18 -5.18 8.44 1.88
CA VAL A 18 -6.12 9.56 1.90
C VAL A 18 -7.13 9.34 3.01
N ARG A 19 -7.37 10.37 3.82
CA ARG A 19 -8.51 10.45 4.73
C ARG A 19 -9.62 11.27 4.08
N SER A 20 -10.85 10.76 4.12
CA SER A 20 -12.02 11.49 3.61
C SER A 20 -12.79 12.13 4.76
N VAL A 21 -13.11 13.43 4.63
CA VAL A 21 -13.97 14.19 5.54
C VAL A 21 -15.09 14.82 4.71
N GLY A 22 -16.27 14.19 4.74
CA GLY A 22 -17.33 14.50 3.77
C GLY A 22 -16.85 14.22 2.35
N GLN A 23 -16.91 15.22 1.47
CA GLN A 23 -16.38 15.14 0.11
C GLN A 23 -14.89 15.52 0.00
N THR A 24 -14.29 16.02 1.08
CA THR A 24 -12.89 16.47 1.05
C THR A 24 -11.96 15.29 1.27
N ARG A 25 -11.00 15.12 0.37
CA ARG A 25 -9.93 14.12 0.46
C ARG A 25 -8.65 14.79 0.96
N ILE A 26 -8.14 14.32 2.08
CA ILE A 26 -6.97 14.86 2.77
C ILE A 26 -5.82 13.85 2.63
N PRO A 27 -4.75 14.17 1.88
CA PRO A 27 -3.61 13.28 1.72
C PRO A 27 -2.88 12.99 3.05
N MET A 28 -2.52 11.73 3.27
CA MET A 28 -1.71 11.27 4.40
C MET A 28 -0.22 11.45 4.05
N ALA A 29 0.26 12.70 4.08
CA ALA A 29 1.56 13.10 3.53
C ALA A 29 2.76 12.25 4.02
N ALA A 30 2.81 11.90 5.31
CA ALA A 30 3.88 11.06 5.86
C ALA A 30 3.93 9.66 5.25
N VAL A 31 2.76 9.04 5.02
CA VAL A 31 2.66 7.71 4.40
C VAL A 31 3.05 7.80 2.93
N ILE A 32 2.57 8.83 2.21
CA ILE A 32 2.92 9.07 0.80
C ILE A 32 4.43 9.25 0.63
N ALA A 33 5.07 10.03 1.49
CA ALA A 33 6.53 10.20 1.48
C ALA A 33 7.24 8.86 1.74
N HIS A 34 6.70 8.03 2.63
CA HIS A 34 7.22 6.69 2.87
C HIS A 34 7.09 5.78 1.64
N ILE A 35 5.94 5.78 0.95
CA ILE A 35 5.72 5.00 -0.29
C ILE A 35 6.79 5.33 -1.34
N ARG A 36 7.09 6.62 -1.55
CA ARG A 36 8.14 7.05 -2.47
C ARG A 36 9.50 6.47 -2.08
N ARG A 37 9.87 6.56 -0.79
CA ARG A 37 11.13 5.98 -0.29
C ARG A 37 11.22 4.47 -0.49
N LEU A 38 10.14 3.71 -0.25
CA LEU A 38 10.13 2.27 -0.47
C LEU A 38 10.30 1.92 -1.96
N HIS A 39 9.63 2.66 -2.84
CA HIS A 39 9.79 2.51 -4.28
C HIS A 39 11.23 2.81 -4.72
N ASP A 40 11.80 3.92 -4.24
CA ASP A 40 13.17 4.33 -4.57
C ASP A 40 14.22 3.34 -4.02
N ALA A 41 13.91 2.65 -2.91
CA ALA A 41 14.70 1.54 -2.37
C ALA A 41 14.56 0.23 -3.19
N GLY A 42 13.72 0.21 -4.23
CA GLY A 42 13.54 -0.92 -5.14
C GLY A 42 12.54 -1.96 -4.66
N HIS A 43 11.66 -1.64 -3.71
CA HIS A 43 10.58 -2.55 -3.30
C HIS A 43 9.44 -2.60 -4.32
N LEU A 44 8.68 -3.69 -4.28
CA LEU A 44 7.54 -3.91 -5.17
C LEU A 44 6.26 -3.54 -4.42
N LEU A 45 5.61 -2.45 -4.85
CA LEU A 45 4.43 -1.92 -4.18
C LEU A 45 3.18 -2.26 -4.99
N TYR A 46 2.11 -2.65 -4.30
CA TYR A 46 0.81 -2.95 -4.87
C TYR A 46 -0.23 -2.12 -4.12
N LEU A 47 -1.09 -1.41 -4.83
CA LEU A 47 -2.14 -0.62 -4.19
C LEU A 47 -3.46 -1.37 -4.28
N TRP A 48 -4.25 -1.36 -3.21
CA TRP A 48 -5.58 -1.97 -3.19
C TRP A 48 -6.62 -1.13 -2.43
N SER A 49 -7.89 -1.36 -2.74
CA SER A 49 -9.02 -0.83 -1.96
C SER A 49 -10.24 -1.72 -2.14
N SER A 50 -11.16 -1.67 -1.18
CA SER A 50 -12.51 -2.23 -1.34
C SER A 50 -13.28 -1.54 -2.47
N GLY A 51 -12.91 -0.31 -2.86
CA GLY A 51 -13.48 0.43 -3.98
C GLY A 51 -13.09 -0.10 -5.37
N GLY A 52 -12.21 -1.12 -5.45
CA GLY A 52 -11.82 -1.75 -6.71
C GLY A 52 -10.60 -1.14 -7.39
N ALA A 53 -10.13 -1.78 -8.46
CA ALA A 53 -8.88 -1.43 -9.14
C ALA A 53 -8.91 -0.02 -9.76
N ASP A 54 -10.04 0.38 -10.37
CA ASP A 54 -10.17 1.70 -11.02
C ASP A 54 -10.10 2.84 -9.99
N TYR A 55 -10.81 2.70 -8.87
CA TYR A 55 -10.74 3.66 -7.75
C TYR A 55 -9.32 3.77 -7.18
N THR A 56 -8.66 2.61 -7.06
CA THR A 56 -7.30 2.50 -6.56
C THR A 56 -6.31 3.24 -7.47
N ARG A 57 -6.41 3.03 -8.79
CA ARG A 57 -5.59 3.74 -9.79
C ARG A 57 -5.84 5.24 -9.77
N ALA A 58 -7.11 5.66 -9.82
CA ALA A 58 -7.48 7.07 -9.82
C ALA A 58 -6.95 7.80 -8.58
N SER A 59 -7.01 7.16 -7.40
CA SER A 59 -6.47 7.71 -6.16
C SER A 59 -4.95 7.89 -6.22
N ALA A 60 -4.21 6.95 -6.82
CA ALA A 60 -2.76 7.08 -6.95
C ALA A 60 -2.34 8.15 -7.96
N GLU A 61 -3.13 8.33 -9.03
CA GLU A 61 -2.94 9.39 -10.03
C GLU A 61 -3.20 10.77 -9.43
N GLU A 62 -4.30 10.93 -8.67
CA GLU A 62 -4.63 12.15 -7.90
C GLU A 62 -3.48 12.56 -6.97
N LEU A 63 -2.84 11.58 -6.33
CA LEU A 63 -1.72 11.80 -5.40
C LEU A 63 -0.33 11.89 -6.10
N GLY A 64 -0.27 11.70 -7.41
CA GLY A 64 0.98 11.72 -8.18
C GLY A 64 1.99 10.61 -7.79
N ILE A 65 1.51 9.46 -7.33
CA ILE A 65 2.31 8.29 -6.93
C ILE A 65 1.98 7.01 -7.71
N ALA A 66 1.16 7.11 -8.78
CA ALA A 66 0.80 5.94 -9.59
C ALA A 66 2.02 5.14 -10.09
N HIS A 67 3.10 5.83 -10.47
CA HIS A 67 4.36 5.21 -10.92
C HIS A 67 5.08 4.39 -9.85
N CYS A 68 4.75 4.58 -8.56
CA CYS A 68 5.37 3.82 -7.48
C CYS A 68 4.84 2.37 -7.38
N PHE A 69 3.73 2.05 -8.06
CA PHE A 69 3.02 0.78 -7.90
C PHE A 69 3.13 -0.12 -9.13
N GLN A 70 3.28 -1.42 -8.89
CA GLN A 70 3.32 -2.46 -9.91
C GLN A 70 1.92 -2.81 -10.43
N ALA A 71 0.90 -2.72 -9.57
CA ALA A 71 -0.49 -2.93 -9.96
C ALA A 71 -1.47 -2.24 -9.00
N PHE A 72 -2.69 -2.06 -9.49
CA PHE A 72 -3.85 -1.55 -8.76
C PHE A 72 -4.90 -2.65 -8.69
N LEU A 73 -5.33 -3.02 -7.48
CA LEU A 73 -6.10 -4.24 -7.25
C LEU A 73 -7.37 -3.94 -6.43
N PRO A 74 -8.46 -4.70 -6.62
CA PRO A 74 -9.48 -4.78 -5.58
C PRO A 74 -8.90 -5.51 -4.35
N LYS A 75 -9.37 -5.17 -3.15
CA LYS A 75 -9.18 -6.06 -1.99
C LYS A 75 -9.88 -7.41 -2.27
N PRO A 76 -9.25 -8.55 -1.95
CA PRO A 76 -9.84 -9.86 -2.23
C PRO A 76 -11.10 -10.09 -1.40
N GLN A 77 -12.08 -10.79 -1.97
CA GLN A 77 -13.27 -11.26 -1.24
C GLN A 77 -12.97 -12.57 -0.50
N ALA A 78 -12.03 -13.37 -1.00
CA ALA A 78 -11.57 -14.61 -0.41
C ALA A 78 -10.11 -14.87 -0.84
N TYR A 79 -9.41 -15.68 -0.05
CA TYR A 79 -8.09 -16.23 -0.40
C TYR A 79 -8.07 -17.71 -0.03
N ILE A 80 -7.29 -18.51 -0.74
CA ILE A 80 -7.12 -19.93 -0.49
C ILE A 80 -5.64 -20.13 -0.18
N ASP A 81 -5.35 -20.54 1.05
CA ASP A 81 -4.01 -20.71 1.58
C ASP A 81 -4.08 -21.75 2.71
N ASP A 82 -3.00 -22.50 2.95
CA ASP A 82 -2.94 -23.47 4.06
C ASP A 82 -2.83 -22.78 5.43
N GLN A 83 -2.52 -21.49 5.45
CA GLN A 83 -2.39 -20.68 6.65
C GLN A 83 -3.24 -19.41 6.57
N ALA A 84 -3.72 -18.94 7.73
CA ALA A 84 -4.37 -17.63 7.80
C ALA A 84 -3.33 -16.52 7.58
N VAL A 85 -3.75 -15.37 7.04
CA VAL A 85 -2.86 -14.21 6.79
C VAL A 85 -2.07 -13.79 8.04
N ALA A 86 -2.68 -13.89 9.22
CA ALA A 86 -2.03 -13.52 10.49
C ALA A 86 -0.87 -14.46 10.89
N ASP A 87 -0.82 -15.67 10.33
CA ASP A 87 0.18 -16.69 10.63
C ASP A 87 1.32 -16.69 9.60
N TRP A 88 1.24 -15.88 8.54
CA TRP A 88 2.28 -15.79 7.52
C TRP A 88 3.59 -15.23 8.08
N ARG A 89 4.65 -16.04 8.04
CA ARG A 89 5.97 -15.78 8.66
C ARG A 89 6.55 -14.37 8.47
N PHE A 90 6.33 -13.73 7.32
CA PHE A 90 6.92 -12.43 6.97
C PHE A 90 5.89 -11.32 6.73
N CYS A 91 4.60 -11.64 6.75
CA CYS A 91 3.56 -10.63 6.51
C CYS A 91 3.15 -10.00 7.85
N ARG A 92 3.20 -8.67 7.92
CA ARG A 92 2.81 -7.93 9.11
C ARG A 92 1.75 -6.91 8.72
N HIS A 93 0.68 -6.85 9.51
CA HIS A 93 -0.24 -5.71 9.47
C HIS A 93 0.42 -4.52 10.17
N ILE A 94 0.55 -3.40 9.45
CA ILE A 94 1.16 -2.17 9.94
C ILE A 94 0.15 -1.04 9.75
N LEU A 95 -0.18 -0.34 10.83
CA LEU A 95 -1.05 0.83 10.78
C LEU A 95 -0.31 2.01 10.11
N PRO A 96 -1.02 2.95 9.45
CA PRO A 96 -0.39 4.07 8.73
C PRO A 96 0.59 4.90 9.58
N ALA A 97 0.26 5.12 10.86
CA ALA A 97 1.11 5.82 11.83
C ALA A 97 2.46 5.11 12.07
N ASN A 98 2.52 3.81 11.83
CA ASN A 98 3.67 2.94 12.02
C ASN A 98 4.34 2.53 10.70
N SER A 99 3.93 3.11 9.56
CA SER A 99 4.50 2.78 8.24
C SER A 99 6.03 2.87 8.19
N GLY A 100 6.64 3.71 9.03
CA GLY A 100 8.08 3.82 9.27
C GLY A 100 8.81 2.51 9.61
N GLU A 101 8.11 1.50 10.13
CA GLU A 101 8.69 0.20 10.48
C GLU A 101 9.08 -0.66 9.28
N ILE A 102 8.67 -0.28 8.06
CA ILE A 102 9.08 -0.94 6.83
C ILE A 102 10.38 -0.31 6.33
N GLU A 103 11.48 -1.06 6.47
CA GLU A 103 12.82 -0.67 5.97
C GLU A 103 13.12 -1.13 4.54
#